data_AF-A0A2S4V0I2-F1
#
_entry.id   AF-A0A2S4V0I2-F1
#
_cell.length_a   1.000
_cell.length_b   1.000
_cell.length_c   1.000
_cell.angle_alpha   90.00
_cell.angle_beta   90.00
_cell.angle_gamma   90.00
#
_symmetry.space_group_name_H-M   'P 1'
#
loop_
_entity.id
_entity.type
_entity.pdbx_description
1 polymer ?
#
loop_
_entity_poly.entity_id
_entity_poly.type
_entity_poly.pdbx_seq_one_letter_code
_entity_poly.pdbx_strand_id
1 'polypeptide(L)'
;MSINSLSIFFLVCYLSVSIISASPHALPVQNPLNFAARSAHPQEYILKSDFDIHAKPTTRRYDLTVTETKAALDGFLRQVMAINGQIPGPLIEANEGDRLEITVINKMNIELTMHWHGSTRRVNCYPAALFGIFGHEPQRNQA
;
A
#
# COMPACT_ATOMS: atom_id res chain seq x y z
N MET A 1 30.58 -28.10 60.97
CA MET A 1 30.51 -27.08 59.90
C MET A 1 29.29 -27.39 59.06
N SER A 2 28.19 -26.65 59.28
CA SER A 2 26.92 -26.81 58.58
C SER A 2 26.93 -25.90 57.35
N ILE A 3 26.85 -26.46 56.15
CA ILE A 3 26.75 -25.70 54.90
C ILE A 3 25.26 -25.62 54.55
N ASN A 4 24.74 -24.39 54.53
CA ASN A 4 23.32 -24.10 54.35
C ASN A 4 22.83 -24.49 52.94
N SER A 5 21.81 -25.32 52.89
CA SER A 5 21.15 -25.88 51.68
C SER A 5 20.48 -24.84 50.77
N LEU A 6 20.48 -23.55 51.14
CA LEU A 6 19.75 -22.50 50.40
C LEU A 6 20.51 -21.91 49.20
N SER A 7 21.82 -22.19 49.05
CA SER A 7 22.61 -21.60 47.96
C SER A 7 22.66 -22.47 46.69
N ILE A 8 22.35 -23.77 46.80
CA ILE A 8 22.39 -24.70 45.66
C ILE A 8 21.10 -24.64 44.82
N PHE A 9 19.96 -24.29 45.43
CA PHE A 9 18.68 -24.21 44.72
C PHE A 9 18.58 -23.01 43.76
N PHE A 10 19.28 -21.91 44.03
CA PHE A 10 19.27 -20.74 43.14
C PHE A 10 20.09 -20.94 41.86
N LEU A 11 21.08 -21.85 41.86
CA LEU A 11 21.89 -22.11 40.68
C LEU A 11 21.22 -23.09 39.70
N VAL A 12 20.32 -23.96 40.18
CA VAL A 12 19.61 -24.93 39.32
C VAL A 12 18.44 -24.28 38.56
N CYS A 13 17.82 -23.22 39.12
CA CYS A 13 16.75 -22.49 38.41
C CYS A 13 17.25 -21.55 37.30
N TYR A 14 18.50 -21.08 37.35
CA TYR A 14 19.04 -20.20 36.30
C TYR A 14 19.55 -20.94 35.06
N LEU A 15 19.77 -22.26 35.13
CA LEU A 15 20.27 -23.04 34.00
C LEU A 15 19.17 -23.73 33.16
N SER A 16 17.90 -23.69 33.58
CA SER A 16 16.80 -24.34 32.83
C SER A 16 15.96 -23.39 31.97
N VAL A 17 16.22 -22.08 32.00
CA VAL A 17 15.53 -21.08 31.15
C VAL A 17 16.54 -20.38 30.25
N SER A 18 17.16 -21.11 29.32
CA SER A 18 17.94 -20.50 28.23
C SER A 18 17.97 -21.33 26.94
N ILE A 19 17.00 -22.22 26.73
CA ILE A 19 16.79 -22.81 25.40
C ILE A 19 15.31 -22.67 25.02
N ILE A 20 14.84 -21.42 24.96
CA ILE A 20 13.91 -21.10 23.88
C ILE A 20 14.80 -21.05 22.66
N SER A 21 14.80 -22.16 21.90
CA SER A 21 15.26 -22.16 20.52
C SER A 21 14.49 -21.03 19.83
N ALA A 22 15.13 -19.86 19.71
CA ALA A 22 14.74 -18.87 18.73
C ALA A 22 15.01 -19.55 17.39
N SER A 23 14.04 -20.35 16.92
CA SER A 23 13.96 -20.66 15.51
C SER A 23 14.14 -19.33 14.80
N PRO A 24 15.14 -19.17 13.92
CA PRO A 24 15.03 -18.11 12.95
C PRO A 24 13.83 -18.53 12.11
N HIS A 25 12.64 -18.04 12.49
CA HIS A 25 11.67 -17.67 11.48
C HIS A 25 12.40 -16.59 10.68
N ALA A 26 13.25 -17.05 9.76
CA ALA A 26 13.59 -16.31 8.59
C ALA A 26 12.22 -15.94 8.03
N LEU A 27 11.82 -14.68 8.25
CA LEU A 27 10.81 -14.08 7.41
C LEU A 27 11.20 -14.48 6.00
N PRO A 28 10.28 -15.05 5.20
CA PRO A 28 10.61 -15.46 3.85
C PRO A 28 11.39 -14.30 3.25
N VAL A 29 12.62 -14.55 2.81
CA VAL A 29 13.43 -13.56 2.10
C VAL A 29 12.61 -13.26 0.86
N GLN A 30 11.77 -12.24 0.98
CA GLN A 30 11.05 -11.68 -0.14
C GLN A 30 12.17 -11.23 -1.06
N ASN A 31 12.23 -11.83 -2.24
CA ASN A 31 13.09 -11.36 -3.30
C ASN A 31 12.96 -9.83 -3.32
N PRO A 32 14.04 -9.05 -3.14
CA PRO A 32 13.95 -7.59 -3.03
C PRO A 32 13.34 -6.94 -4.28
N LEU A 33 13.17 -7.71 -5.35
CA LEU A 33 12.46 -7.31 -6.56
C LEU A 33 10.93 -7.37 -6.47
N ASN A 34 10.34 -7.92 -5.40
CA ASN A 34 8.89 -8.13 -5.31
C ASN A 34 8.13 -7.04 -4.55
N PHE A 35 8.79 -5.98 -4.10
CA PHE A 35 8.15 -4.85 -3.40
C PHE A 35 8.33 -3.50 -4.07
N ALA A 36 9.11 -3.40 -5.14
CA ALA A 36 9.22 -2.18 -5.92
C ALA A 36 7.94 -1.95 -6.75
N ALA A 37 7.46 -0.72 -6.80
CA ALA A 37 6.37 -0.39 -7.71
C ALA A 37 6.81 -0.60 -9.17
N ARG A 38 5.96 -1.24 -9.97
CA ARG A 38 6.21 -1.47 -11.39
C ARG A 38 5.72 -0.29 -12.22
N SER A 39 6.49 0.09 -13.25
CA SER A 39 5.99 0.98 -14.29
C SER A 39 4.94 0.26 -15.15
N ALA A 40 3.76 0.85 -15.27
CA ALA A 40 2.67 0.31 -16.08
C ALA A 40 3.06 0.18 -17.56
N HIS A 41 2.64 -0.90 -18.23
CA HIS A 41 2.78 -1.00 -19.68
C HIS A 41 1.70 -0.16 -20.38
N PRO A 42 1.99 0.55 -21.48
CA PRO A 42 0.99 1.42 -22.14
C PRO A 42 -0.32 0.72 -22.52
N GLN A 43 -0.27 -0.58 -22.84
CA GLN A 43 -1.44 -1.38 -23.20
C GLN A 43 -2.43 -1.57 -22.04
N GLU A 44 -2.01 -1.35 -20.79
CA GLU A 44 -2.89 -1.42 -19.61
C GLU A 44 -3.81 -0.20 -19.48
N TYR A 45 -3.56 0.85 -20.28
CA TYR A 45 -4.40 2.06 -20.36
C TYR A 45 -5.24 2.12 -21.63
N ILE A 46 -5.30 1.02 -22.40
CA ILE A 46 -6.23 0.86 -23.51
C ILE A 46 -7.45 0.13 -22.96
N LEU A 47 -8.65 0.56 -23.36
CA LEU A 47 -9.87 -0.14 -23.00
C LEU A 47 -9.78 -1.60 -23.39
N LYS A 48 -10.24 -2.47 -22.50
CA LYS A 48 -10.25 -3.90 -22.79
C LYS A 48 -11.13 -4.17 -24.01
N SER A 49 -10.73 -5.14 -24.83
CA SER A 49 -11.46 -5.48 -26.05
C SER A 49 -12.89 -6.01 -25.78
N ASP A 50 -13.14 -6.52 -24.57
CA ASP A 50 -14.45 -6.99 -24.11
C ASP A 50 -15.25 -5.92 -23.37
N PHE A 51 -14.74 -4.68 -23.27
CA PHE A 51 -15.46 -3.58 -22.67
C PHE A 51 -16.59 -3.10 -23.60
N ASP A 52 -17.84 -3.43 -23.22
CA ASP A 52 -19.03 -2.96 -23.93
C ASP A 52 -19.34 -1.50 -23.60
N ILE A 53 -19.01 -0.61 -24.54
CA ILE A 53 -19.27 0.85 -24.45
C ILE A 53 -20.77 1.21 -24.55
N HIS A 54 -21.63 0.26 -24.94
CA HIS A 54 -23.07 0.43 -25.07
C HIS A 54 -23.87 -0.26 -23.96
N ALA A 55 -23.18 -0.87 -22.99
CA ALA A 55 -23.83 -1.51 -21.85
C ALA A 55 -24.71 -0.50 -21.09
N LYS A 56 -25.86 -0.99 -20.60
CA LYS A 56 -26.73 -0.21 -19.71
C LYS A 56 -25.97 0.20 -18.45
N PRO A 57 -26.31 1.36 -17.84
CA PRO A 57 -25.70 1.81 -16.60
C PRO A 57 -25.67 0.72 -15.52
N THR A 58 -24.50 0.51 -14.92
CA THR A 58 -24.28 -0.51 -13.89
C THR A 58 -23.38 0.02 -12.77
N THR A 59 -23.25 -0.76 -11.69
CA THR A 59 -22.27 -0.46 -10.64
C THR A 59 -20.96 -1.18 -10.92
N ARG A 60 -19.85 -0.44 -10.98
CA ARG A 60 -18.50 -0.98 -11.15
C ARG A 60 -17.70 -0.78 -9.87
N ARG A 61 -17.03 -1.84 -9.43
CA ARG A 61 -16.32 -1.90 -8.15
C ARG A 61 -14.82 -2.01 -8.38
N TYR A 62 -14.06 -1.22 -7.64
CA TYR A 62 -12.60 -1.25 -7.69
C TYR A 62 -12.02 -1.17 -6.29
N ASP A 63 -10.91 -1.87 -6.07
CA ASP A 63 -10.13 -1.78 -4.84
C ASP A 63 -8.74 -1.22 -5.14
N LEU A 64 -8.42 -0.10 -4.50
CA LEU A 64 -7.19 0.65 -4.68
C LEU A 64 -6.41 0.62 -3.37
N THR A 65 -5.34 -0.17 -3.32
CA THR A 65 -4.41 -0.19 -2.20
C THR A 65 -3.27 0.78 -2.48
N VAL A 66 -3.14 1.81 -1.64
CA VAL A 66 -2.06 2.78 -1.75
C VAL A 66 -0.94 2.39 -0.80
N THR A 67 0.25 2.25 -1.36
CA THR A 67 1.46 1.92 -0.62
C THR A 67 2.57 2.91 -0.93
N GLU A 68 3.44 3.11 0.04
CA GLU A 68 4.70 3.81 -0.14
C GLU A 68 5.80 2.76 -0.40
N THR A 69 6.59 2.93 -1.46
CA THR A 69 7.66 2.01 -1.85
C THR A 69 8.81 2.72 -2.57
N LYS A 70 9.90 2.02 -2.89
CA LYS A 70 11.00 2.54 -3.71
C LYS A 70 10.90 2.05 -5.15
N ALA A 71 11.09 2.94 -6.12
CA ALA A 71 11.15 2.61 -7.54
C ALA A 71 12.15 3.51 -8.29
N ALA A 72 12.67 3.03 -9.42
CA ALA A 72 13.60 3.77 -10.29
C ALA A 72 13.01 3.96 -11.69
N LEU A 73 11.90 4.70 -11.77
CA LEU A 73 11.11 4.85 -13.00
C LEU A 73 11.83 5.64 -14.11
N ASP A 74 12.79 6.48 -13.72
CA ASP A 74 13.64 7.29 -14.60
C ASP A 74 15.13 6.89 -14.51
N GLY A 75 15.41 5.71 -13.93
CA GLY A 75 16.77 5.24 -13.67
C GLY A 75 17.34 5.66 -12.30
N PHE A 76 16.62 6.47 -11.51
CA PHE A 76 17.05 6.86 -10.16
C PHE A 76 16.12 6.31 -9.08
N LEU A 77 16.65 5.56 -8.11
CA LEU A 77 15.86 4.98 -7.03
C LEU A 77 15.36 6.06 -6.07
N ARG A 78 14.04 6.20 -5.92
CA ARG A 78 13.40 7.16 -5.01
C ARG A 78 12.19 6.53 -4.32
N GLN A 79 11.80 7.14 -3.21
CA GLN A 79 10.54 6.83 -2.56
C GLN A 79 9.38 7.35 -3.42
N VAL A 80 8.36 6.52 -3.61
CA VAL A 80 7.20 6.78 -4.46
C VAL A 80 5.94 6.24 -3.80
N MET A 81 4.79 6.82 -4.15
CA MET A 81 3.49 6.26 -3.84
C MET A 81 2.99 5.46 -5.06
N ALA A 82 2.47 4.26 -4.81
CA ALA A 82 1.94 3.40 -5.83
C ALA A 82 0.52 2.94 -5.47
N ILE A 83 -0.31 2.75 -6.49
CA ILE A 83 -1.65 2.19 -6.34
C ILE A 83 -1.61 0.77 -6.89
N ASN A 84 -1.96 -0.22 -6.07
CA ASN A 84 -1.86 -1.64 -6.39
C ASN A 84 -0.44 -2.06 -6.84
N GLY A 85 0.59 -1.43 -6.28
CA GLY A 85 2.00 -1.69 -6.64
C GLY A 85 2.40 -1.20 -8.03
N GLN A 86 1.58 -0.34 -8.65
CA GLN A 86 1.76 0.14 -10.01
C GLN A 86 1.89 1.67 -10.06
N ILE A 87 2.75 2.17 -10.96
CA ILE A 87 2.85 3.59 -11.30
C ILE A 87 2.83 3.75 -12.84
N PRO A 88 1.88 4.53 -13.40
CA PRO A 88 0.68 5.07 -12.74
C PRO A 88 -0.24 3.97 -12.19
N GLY A 89 -1.27 4.34 -11.42
CA GLY A 89 -2.23 3.35 -10.91
C GLY A 89 -3.01 2.62 -12.02
N PRO A 90 -3.82 1.60 -11.67
CA PRO A 90 -4.60 0.84 -12.64
C PRO A 90 -5.66 1.70 -13.34
N LEU A 91 -5.99 1.33 -14.58
CA LEU A 91 -7.08 1.96 -15.34
C LEU A 91 -8.44 1.68 -14.67
N ILE A 92 -9.24 2.72 -14.51
CA ILE A 92 -10.65 2.64 -14.13
C ILE A 92 -11.48 2.84 -15.39
N GLU A 93 -12.33 1.87 -15.73
CA GLU A 93 -13.15 1.86 -16.94
C GLU A 93 -14.63 2.01 -16.56
N ALA A 94 -15.33 2.96 -17.18
CA ALA A 94 -16.75 3.20 -16.90
C ALA A 94 -17.45 3.79 -18.12
N ASN A 95 -18.73 3.46 -18.27
CA ASN A 95 -19.63 4.13 -19.19
C ASN A 95 -20.30 5.31 -18.50
N GLU A 96 -20.82 6.24 -19.29
CA GLU A 96 -21.66 7.29 -18.74
C GLU A 96 -22.90 6.69 -18.05
N GLY A 97 -23.18 7.18 -16.84
CA GLY A 97 -24.29 6.72 -16.01
C GLY A 97 -23.91 5.60 -15.05
N ASP A 98 -22.74 4.98 -15.20
CA ASP A 98 -22.27 3.98 -14.25
C ASP A 98 -22.06 4.57 -12.85
N ARG A 99 -22.32 3.75 -11.83
CA ARG A 99 -21.95 4.05 -10.45
C ARG A 99 -20.60 3.41 -10.15
N LEU A 100 -19.61 4.23 -9.88
CA LEU A 100 -18.32 3.76 -9.39
C LEU A 100 -18.35 3.60 -7.87
N GLU A 101 -18.03 2.41 -7.39
CA GLU A 101 -17.80 2.12 -5.97
C GLU A 101 -16.35 1.70 -5.77
N ILE A 102 -15.55 2.61 -5.21
CA ILE A 102 -14.11 2.43 -5.12
C ILE A 102 -13.69 2.37 -3.66
N THR A 103 -13.18 1.23 -3.24
CA THR A 103 -12.58 1.03 -1.92
C THR A 103 -11.14 1.50 -1.98
N VAL A 104 -10.74 2.35 -1.04
CA VAL A 104 -9.37 2.86 -0.97
C VAL A 104 -8.76 2.38 0.33
N ILE A 105 -7.65 1.66 0.24
CA ILE A 105 -6.94 1.10 1.38
C ILE A 105 -5.61 1.83 1.49
N ASN A 106 -5.52 2.76 2.43
CA ASN A 106 -4.25 3.42 2.75
C ASN A 106 -3.39 2.51 3.62
N LYS A 107 -2.25 2.04 3.11
CA LYS A 107 -1.25 1.28 3.88
C LYS A 107 0.00 2.11 4.21
N MET A 108 -0.05 3.42 3.99
CA MET A 108 1.02 4.34 4.37
C MET A 108 0.90 4.75 5.83
N ASN A 109 1.94 5.37 6.37
CA ASN A 109 1.95 5.91 7.74
C ASN A 109 1.43 7.37 7.82
N ILE A 110 0.98 7.94 6.71
CA ILE A 110 0.43 9.29 6.60
C ILE A 110 -1.03 9.23 6.16
N GLU A 111 -1.78 10.30 6.46
CA GLU A 111 -3.14 10.47 5.94
C GLU A 111 -3.14 10.52 4.41
N LEU A 112 -4.14 9.89 3.81
CA LEU A 112 -4.30 9.81 2.37
C LEU A 112 -5.65 10.35 1.96
N THR A 113 -5.61 10.99 0.81
CA THR A 113 -6.73 11.66 0.25
C THR A 113 -6.75 11.42 -1.26
N MET A 114 -7.93 11.28 -1.87
CA MET A 114 -8.04 10.99 -3.30
C MET A 114 -9.01 11.95 -3.97
N HIS A 115 -8.66 12.36 -5.19
CA HIS A 115 -9.44 13.27 -6.01
C HIS A 115 -9.64 12.68 -7.39
N TRP A 116 -10.88 12.69 -7.86
CA TRP A 116 -11.25 12.25 -9.20
C TRP A 116 -11.26 13.46 -10.14
N HIS A 117 -10.13 13.71 -10.80
CA HIS A 117 -10.01 14.83 -11.72
C HIS A 117 -11.00 14.69 -12.90
N GLY A 118 -11.77 15.74 -13.18
CA GLY A 118 -12.74 15.75 -14.27
C GLY A 118 -14.10 15.10 -13.96
N SER A 119 -14.34 14.63 -12.73
CA SER A 119 -15.69 14.21 -12.33
C SER A 119 -16.60 15.44 -12.14
N THR A 120 -17.60 15.57 -13.01
CA THR A 120 -18.62 16.62 -12.94
C THR A 120 -19.79 16.27 -12.00
N ARG A 121 -19.83 15.03 -11.49
CA ARG A 121 -20.94 14.49 -10.68
C ARG A 121 -20.55 14.34 -9.21
N ARG A 122 -21.56 14.23 -8.35
CA ARG A 122 -21.41 14.10 -6.90
C ARG A 122 -20.59 12.85 -6.55
N VAL A 123 -19.46 13.07 -5.89
CA VAL A 123 -18.64 12.01 -5.29
C VAL A 123 -19.05 11.90 -3.82
N ASN A 124 -19.62 10.77 -3.44
CA ASN A 124 -19.90 10.48 -2.03
C ASN A 124 -18.71 9.72 -1.44
N CYS A 125 -17.90 10.41 -0.65
CA CYS A 125 -16.82 9.79 0.12
C CYS A 125 -17.35 9.50 1.53
N TYR A 126 -17.49 8.23 1.89
CA TYR A 126 -17.64 7.83 3.29
C TYR A 126 -16.27 7.92 3.98
N PRO A 127 -16.19 8.19 5.30
CA PRO A 127 -14.93 8.50 5.98
C PRO A 127 -13.94 7.32 5.96
N ALA A 128 -13.11 7.29 4.93
CA ALA A 128 -11.81 6.60 4.81
C ALA A 128 -10.86 7.27 3.78
N ALA A 129 -11.27 8.35 3.11
CA ALA A 129 -10.40 9.12 2.21
C ALA A 129 -10.92 10.56 2.08
N LEU A 130 -10.20 11.54 2.64
CA LEU A 130 -10.62 12.95 2.64
C LEU A 130 -9.69 13.83 1.79
N PHE A 131 -9.94 13.96 0.48
CA PHE A 131 -9.48 15.03 -0.47
C PHE A 131 -7.99 15.26 -0.87
N GLY A 132 -7.61 14.83 -2.09
CA GLY A 132 -6.45 15.40 -2.83
C GLY A 132 -5.37 14.44 -3.35
N ILE A 133 -5.41 14.12 -4.65
CA ILE A 133 -4.16 13.94 -5.41
C ILE A 133 -4.01 15.16 -6.32
N PHE A 134 -3.24 16.13 -5.83
CA PHE A 134 -2.38 17.01 -6.64
C PHE A 134 -1.26 17.49 -5.72
N GLY A 135 -0.02 17.11 -6.05
CA GLY A 135 1.15 17.73 -5.46
C GLY A 135 1.22 19.19 -5.90
N HIS A 136 1.02 20.11 -4.97
CA HIS A 136 1.58 21.45 -5.08
C HIS A 136 2.77 21.50 -4.12
N GLU A 137 3.97 21.53 -4.68
CA GLU A 137 5.19 21.85 -3.94
C GLU A 137 5.04 23.25 -3.30
N PRO A 138 5.24 23.42 -1.98
CA PRO A 138 5.33 24.76 -1.41
C PRO A 138 6.61 25.40 -1.97
N GLN A 139 6.47 26.49 -2.73
CA GLN A 139 7.60 27.37 -3.01
C GLN A 139 8.17 27.83 -1.67
N ARG A 140 9.34 27.30 -1.32
CA ARG A 140 10.10 27.75 -0.16
C ARG A 140 10.54 29.19 -0.47
N ASN A 141 10.05 30.13 0.34
CA ASN A 141 10.35 31.56 0.27
C ASN A 141 11.82 31.83 -0.06
N GLN A 142 12.04 32.58 -1.15
CA GLN A 142 13.20 33.45 -1.29
C GLN A 142 12.73 34.87 -0.97
N ALA A 143 13.10 35.34 0.22
CA ALA A 143 13.27 36.74 0.57
C ALA A 143 14.55 36.83 1.40
#